data_AF-A0A535RNZ0-F1
#
_entry.id   AF-A0A535RNZ0-F1
#
_cell.length_a   1.000
_cell.length_b   1.000
_cell.length_c   1.000
_cell.angle_alpha   90.00
_cell.angle_beta   90.00
_cell.angle_gamma   90.00
#
_symmetry.space_group_name_H-M   'P 1'
#
loop_
_entity.id
_entity.type
_entity.pdbx_description
1 polymer ?
#
loop_
_entity_poly.entity_id
_entity_poly.type
_entity_poly.pdbx_seq_one_letter_code
_entity_poly.pdbx_strand_id
1 'polypeptide(L)'
;MPTTISLPTTAQLSAPSRDVVWALVSGSVLFRSTNHGDTWEQRPVPSPLVNAEVAFANEREGWLTTVGSPATQCQSQSVTLWHTTDAGATWDQLTTTGIAATQCKGRVSFIDQTHGFLVASDPQHAPVIYRTTDERRAGGQSWSASQPLADPPGVATTPGGPQLQPGRVRGFGSVLLVPVSGPGAGVNAAQYVYRSTDGGASWSAVLDRQGRAATPPNSDGFFALVTDMRWLSIVLPGPSQETTDAGKTWHSYQTDYSQAAPVAPDVLFADASVGYATVRGSIQRTLDGGAHWTTIKTPGT
;
A
#
# COMPACT_ATOMS: atom_id res chain seq x y z
N MET A 1 12.24 -27.16 7.04
CA MET A 1 11.47 -26.74 8.23
C MET A 1 11.16 -25.26 8.08
N PRO A 2 9.96 -24.79 8.47
CA PRO A 2 9.64 -23.36 8.42
C PRO A 2 10.63 -22.56 9.26
N THR A 3 11.02 -21.37 8.79
CA THR A 3 11.83 -20.43 9.57
C THR A 3 11.03 -19.99 10.80
N THR A 4 11.58 -20.21 12.00
CA THR A 4 10.98 -19.71 13.25
C THR A 4 11.18 -18.21 13.36
N ILE A 5 10.11 -17.46 13.63
CA ILE A 5 10.13 -16.00 13.69
C ILE A 5 9.96 -15.54 15.13
N SER A 6 10.90 -14.71 15.61
CA SER A 6 10.76 -14.05 16.90
C SER A 6 9.70 -12.95 16.81
N LEU A 7 8.67 -13.05 17.65
CA LEU A 7 7.60 -12.05 17.75
C LEU A 7 7.82 -11.13 18.98
N PRO A 8 7.32 -9.88 18.94
CA PRO A 8 6.60 -9.26 17.83
C PRO A 8 7.54 -8.78 16.71
N THR A 9 7.07 -8.85 15.46
CA THR A 9 7.78 -8.29 14.29
C THR A 9 6.78 -7.60 13.35
N THR A 10 7.30 -6.92 12.32
CA THR A 10 6.49 -6.29 11.27
C THR A 10 6.15 -7.27 10.17
N ALA A 11 5.01 -7.05 9.51
CA ALA A 11 4.62 -7.75 8.30
C ALA A 11 4.08 -6.74 7.29
N GLN A 12 4.50 -6.87 6.04
CA GLN A 12 3.82 -6.25 4.91
C GLN A 12 2.86 -7.28 4.30
N LEU A 13 1.61 -6.90 4.07
CA LEU A 13 0.62 -7.77 3.45
C LEU A 13 0.35 -7.39 1.99
N SER A 14 -0.04 -8.39 1.18
CA SER A 14 -0.58 -8.21 -0.17
C SER A 14 -1.70 -9.23 -0.38
N ALA A 15 -2.95 -8.77 -0.54
CA ALA A 15 -4.11 -9.65 -0.76
C ALA A 15 -4.74 -9.37 -2.14
N PRO A 16 -4.28 -10.05 -3.21
CA PRO A 16 -4.78 -9.82 -4.56
C PRO A 16 -6.19 -10.36 -4.82
N SER A 17 -6.68 -11.25 -3.95
CA SER A 17 -8.02 -11.80 -4.06
C SER A 17 -8.54 -12.22 -2.69
N ARG A 18 -9.84 -12.50 -2.62
CA ARG A 18 -10.51 -12.92 -1.39
C ARG A 18 -9.84 -14.10 -0.68
N ASP A 19 -9.35 -15.08 -1.43
CA ASP A 19 -8.81 -16.33 -0.89
C ASP A 19 -7.30 -16.24 -0.61
N VAL A 20 -6.61 -15.31 -1.28
CA VAL A 20 -5.16 -15.26 -1.33
C VAL A 20 -4.62 -14.07 -0.55
N VAL A 21 -3.73 -14.34 0.39
CA VAL A 21 -2.97 -13.31 1.10
C VAL A 21 -1.50 -13.71 1.21
N TRP A 22 -0.63 -12.75 0.94
CA TRP A 22 0.80 -12.85 1.07
C TRP A 22 1.27 -12.00 2.23
N ALA A 23 2.29 -12.47 2.95
CA ALA A 23 2.89 -11.76 4.06
C ALA A 23 4.42 -11.80 3.95
N LEU A 24 5.04 -10.63 3.78
CA LEU A 24 6.48 -10.47 3.93
C LEU A 24 6.75 -10.07 5.38
N VAL A 25 7.24 -11.02 6.16
CA VAL A 25 7.50 -10.88 7.60
C VAL A 25 8.96 -10.48 7.82
N SER A 26 9.20 -9.55 8.76
CA SER A 26 10.52 -8.97 9.08
C SER A 26 11.30 -8.42 7.88
N GLY A 27 10.63 -8.16 6.75
CA GLY A 27 11.26 -7.74 5.49
C GLY A 27 12.11 -8.82 4.80
N SER A 28 12.04 -10.09 5.24
CA SER A 28 12.96 -11.13 4.77
C SER A 28 12.36 -12.53 4.59
N VAL A 29 11.17 -12.80 5.15
CA VAL A 29 10.54 -14.13 5.07
C VAL A 29 9.16 -13.99 4.44
N LEU A 30 8.96 -14.62 3.28
CA LEU A 30 7.71 -14.56 2.54
C LEU A 30 6.82 -15.76 2.86
N PHE A 31 5.54 -15.50 3.12
CA PHE A 31 4.51 -16.51 3.27
C PHE A 31 3.34 -16.26 2.32
N ARG A 32 2.68 -17.35 1.95
CA ARG A 32 1.46 -17.39 1.14
C ARG A 32 0.39 -18.15 1.90
N SER A 33 -0.84 -17.64 1.84
CA SER A 33 -2.05 -18.37 2.19
C SER A 33 -3.01 -18.35 1.00
N THR A 34 -3.72 -19.45 0.77
CA THR A 34 -4.81 -19.58 -0.21
C THR A 34 -6.16 -19.90 0.43
N ASN A 35 -6.24 -19.78 1.77
CA ASN A 35 -7.45 -20.00 2.55
C ASN A 35 -7.62 -18.87 3.57
N HIS A 36 -7.61 -17.62 3.09
CA HIS A 36 -7.95 -16.45 3.89
C HIS A 36 -7.02 -16.21 5.10
N GLY A 37 -5.83 -16.78 5.12
CA GLY A 37 -4.87 -16.67 6.22
C GLY A 37 -5.05 -17.71 7.32
N ASP A 38 -5.88 -18.74 7.11
CA ASP A 38 -6.04 -19.85 8.06
C ASP A 38 -4.76 -20.71 8.15
N THR A 39 -4.10 -20.95 7.01
CA THR A 39 -2.82 -21.68 6.95
C THR A 39 -1.82 -20.99 6.04
N TRP A 40 -0.54 -21.05 6.43
CA TRP A 40 0.54 -20.36 5.73
C TRP A 40 1.60 -21.33 5.25
N GLU A 41 2.07 -21.11 4.02
CA GLU A 41 3.21 -21.79 3.43
C GLU A 41 4.33 -20.78 3.19
N GLN A 42 5.55 -21.11 3.63
CA GLN A 42 6.71 -20.28 3.39
C GLN A 42 7.18 -20.43 1.93
N ARG A 43 7.55 -19.30 1.32
CA ARG A 43 8.11 -19.24 -0.04
C ARG A 43 9.55 -18.71 -0.02
N PRO A 44 10.41 -19.18 -0.93
CA PRO A 44 11.75 -18.62 -1.09
C PRO A 44 11.68 -17.17 -1.59
N VAL A 45 12.75 -16.44 -1.33
CA VAL A 45 12.95 -15.06 -1.78
C VAL A 45 14.38 -14.90 -2.32
N PRO A 46 14.63 -13.94 -3.22
CA PRO A 46 15.99 -13.58 -3.61
C PRO A 46 16.82 -13.18 -2.39
N SER A 47 18.14 -13.37 -2.44
CA SER A 47 19.06 -12.97 -1.38
C SER A 47 20.28 -12.26 -1.97
N PRO A 48 20.80 -11.19 -1.32
CA PRO A 48 20.32 -10.59 -0.07
C PRO A 48 19.10 -9.67 -0.26
N LEU A 49 18.21 -9.62 0.73
CA LEU A 49 17.12 -8.64 0.79
C LEU A 49 17.52 -7.44 1.64
N VAL A 50 17.35 -6.24 1.09
CA VAL A 50 17.52 -4.95 1.78
C VAL A 50 16.31 -4.08 1.48
N ASN A 51 15.64 -3.61 2.53
CA ASN A 51 14.41 -2.79 2.44
C ASN A 51 13.40 -3.38 1.45
N ALA A 52 13.14 -4.69 1.57
CA ALA A 52 12.32 -5.39 0.61
C ALA A 52 10.84 -5.02 0.78
N GLU A 53 10.15 -4.85 -0.35
CA GLU A 53 8.70 -4.76 -0.41
C GLU A 53 8.15 -5.74 -1.44
N VAL A 54 6.93 -6.23 -1.24
CA VAL A 54 6.25 -7.15 -2.17
C VAL A 54 4.95 -6.57 -2.71
N ALA A 55 4.56 -6.99 -3.90
CA ALA A 55 3.24 -6.74 -4.47
C ALA A 55 2.84 -7.95 -5.32
N PHE A 56 1.70 -8.57 -5.03
CA PHE A 56 1.19 -9.70 -5.80
C PHE A 56 -0.06 -9.28 -6.55
N ALA A 57 -0.12 -9.60 -7.85
CA ALA A 57 -1.31 -9.35 -8.68
C ALA A 57 -2.32 -10.49 -8.57
N ASN A 58 -1.86 -11.70 -8.27
CA ASN A 58 -2.71 -12.87 -8.09
C ASN A 58 -2.02 -13.95 -7.25
N GLU A 59 -2.53 -15.17 -7.33
CA GLU A 59 -2.06 -16.30 -6.54
C GLU A 59 -0.69 -16.84 -6.97
N ARG A 60 -0.23 -16.57 -8.20
CA ARG A 60 1.04 -17.09 -8.76
C ARG A 60 2.01 -15.99 -9.14
N GLU A 61 1.51 -14.81 -9.50
CA GLU A 61 2.32 -13.75 -10.08
C GLU A 61 2.48 -12.56 -9.12
N GLY A 62 3.74 -12.14 -8.97
CA GLY A 62 4.09 -11.07 -8.05
C GLY A 62 5.48 -10.49 -8.29
N TRP A 63 5.71 -9.38 -7.60
CA TRP A 63 6.92 -8.58 -7.67
C TRP A 63 7.49 -8.38 -6.28
N LEU A 64 8.82 -8.29 -6.23
CA LEU A 64 9.56 -7.94 -5.04
C LEU A 64 10.55 -6.82 -5.41
N THR A 65 10.56 -5.74 -4.65
CA THR A 65 11.56 -4.67 -4.79
C THR A 65 12.54 -4.71 -3.65
N THR A 66 13.82 -4.48 -3.93
CA THR A 66 14.80 -4.05 -2.92
C THR A 66 15.25 -2.64 -3.22
N VAL A 67 15.29 -1.79 -2.21
CA VAL A 67 15.66 -0.38 -2.37
C VAL A 67 16.99 -0.12 -1.66
N GLY A 68 17.96 0.39 -2.41
CA GLY A 68 19.29 0.72 -1.90
C GLY A 68 19.26 1.87 -0.88
N SER A 69 20.33 2.05 -0.11
CA SER A 69 20.45 3.22 0.78
C SER A 69 20.42 4.52 -0.04
N PRO A 70 19.60 5.51 0.33
CA PRO A 70 19.55 6.76 -0.42
C PRO A 70 20.76 7.63 -0.16
N ALA A 71 21.19 8.40 -1.17
CA ALA A 71 22.07 9.55 -0.96
C ALA A 71 21.33 10.65 -0.16
N THR A 72 22.10 11.61 0.37
CA THR A 72 21.57 12.76 1.11
C THR A 72 20.40 13.41 0.38
N GLN A 73 19.30 13.64 1.11
CA GLN A 73 18.07 14.24 0.59
C GLN A 73 17.49 13.51 -0.64
N CYS A 74 17.72 12.21 -0.77
CA CYS A 74 17.24 11.39 -1.88
C CYS A 74 17.72 11.88 -3.26
N GLN A 75 18.89 12.51 -3.34
CA GLN A 75 19.47 12.92 -4.63
C GLN A 75 19.71 11.73 -5.59
N SER A 76 19.90 10.54 -5.04
CA SER A 76 19.97 9.30 -5.79
C SER A 76 19.58 8.12 -4.90
N GLN A 77 18.80 7.17 -5.43
CA GLN A 77 18.53 5.88 -4.82
C GLN A 77 18.25 4.84 -5.90
N SER A 78 18.91 3.68 -5.80
CA SER A 78 18.65 2.55 -6.68
C SER A 78 17.45 1.73 -6.19
N VAL A 79 16.76 1.12 -7.14
CA VAL A 79 15.73 0.09 -6.90
C VAL A 79 16.03 -1.10 -7.80
N THR A 80 15.89 -2.30 -7.26
CA THR A 80 15.95 -3.55 -8.01
C THR A 80 14.59 -4.21 -7.93
N LEU A 81 14.09 -4.71 -9.06
CA LEU A 81 12.80 -5.37 -9.16
C LEU A 81 13.00 -6.84 -9.55
N TRP A 82 12.32 -7.72 -8.84
CA TRP A 82 12.25 -9.16 -9.10
C TRP A 82 10.81 -9.52 -9.44
N HIS A 83 10.63 -10.53 -10.28
CA HIS A 83 9.32 -11.01 -10.72
C HIS A 83 9.24 -12.52 -10.58
N THR A 84 8.07 -13.01 -10.19
CA THR A 84 7.74 -14.44 -10.11
C THR A 84 6.43 -14.69 -10.84
N THR A 85 6.31 -15.86 -11.48
CA THR A 85 5.08 -16.34 -12.12
C THR A 85 4.65 -17.73 -11.59
N ASP A 86 5.37 -18.25 -10.61
CA ASP A 86 5.22 -19.61 -10.06
C ASP A 86 4.94 -19.62 -8.55
N ALA A 87 4.22 -18.60 -8.07
CA ALA A 87 3.87 -18.39 -6.67
C ALA A 87 5.11 -18.23 -5.77
N GLY A 88 6.11 -17.49 -6.24
CA GLY A 88 7.32 -17.18 -5.48
C GLY A 88 8.21 -18.39 -5.25
N ALA A 89 8.09 -19.44 -6.07
CA ALA A 89 9.00 -20.59 -6.02
C ALA A 89 10.33 -20.24 -6.68
N THR A 90 10.32 -19.44 -7.75
CA THR A 90 11.48 -18.85 -8.39
C THR A 90 11.25 -17.36 -8.67
N TRP A 91 12.34 -16.62 -8.79
CA TRP A 91 12.34 -15.17 -8.98
C TRP A 91 13.39 -14.77 -10.00
N ASP A 92 12.96 -14.03 -11.02
CA ASP A 92 13.83 -13.46 -12.03
C ASP A 92 14.06 -11.97 -11.76
N GLN A 93 15.32 -11.54 -11.78
CA GLN A 93 15.63 -10.11 -11.68
C GLN A 93 15.31 -9.41 -12.99
N LEU A 94 14.48 -8.38 -12.93
CA LEU A 94 14.14 -7.57 -14.08
C LEU A 94 15.19 -6.48 -14.32
N THR A 95 15.48 -6.21 -15.58
CA THR A 95 16.18 -4.98 -15.99
C THR A 95 15.15 -3.88 -16.15
N THR A 96 15.20 -2.87 -15.30
CA THR A 96 14.23 -1.77 -15.27
C THR A 96 14.75 -0.53 -15.99
N THR A 97 13.91 0.13 -16.77
CA THR A 97 14.21 1.39 -17.47
C THR A 97 13.16 2.46 -17.18
N GLY A 98 13.52 3.73 -17.36
CA GLY A 98 12.60 4.87 -17.20
C GLY A 98 12.36 5.34 -15.75
N ILE A 99 12.90 4.64 -14.76
CA ILE A 99 12.94 5.10 -13.36
C ILE A 99 14.16 6.00 -13.17
N ALA A 100 13.95 7.26 -12.78
CA ALA A 100 15.06 8.18 -12.51
C ALA A 100 15.77 7.82 -11.20
N ALA A 101 17.06 8.13 -11.10
CA ALA A 101 17.83 7.90 -9.87
C ALA A 101 17.38 8.81 -8.71
N THR A 102 16.95 10.03 -9.02
CA THR A 102 16.48 11.02 -8.04
C THR A 102 15.21 10.57 -7.34
N GLN A 103 14.94 11.13 -6.15
CA GLN A 103 13.84 10.79 -5.26
C GLN A 103 13.94 9.38 -4.68
N CYS A 104 13.55 9.25 -3.41
CA CYS A 104 13.56 7.96 -2.73
C CYS A 104 12.40 7.10 -3.24
N LYS A 105 12.68 5.83 -3.52
CA LYS A 105 11.72 4.86 -4.05
C LYS A 105 11.09 4.04 -2.92
N GLY A 106 9.82 3.67 -3.10
CA GLY A 106 9.13 2.76 -2.20
C GLY A 106 7.68 2.56 -2.60
N ARG A 107 6.92 1.88 -1.74
CA ARG A 107 5.47 1.65 -1.91
C ARG A 107 5.13 1.00 -3.25
N VAL A 108 5.87 -0.05 -3.64
CA VAL A 108 5.56 -0.81 -4.85
C VAL A 108 4.15 -1.39 -4.78
N SER A 109 3.40 -1.33 -5.86
CA SER A 109 2.07 -1.94 -5.94
C SER A 109 1.80 -2.43 -7.35
N PHE A 110 1.14 -3.56 -7.47
CA PHE A 110 0.66 -4.11 -8.73
C PHE A 110 -0.82 -4.44 -8.52
N ILE A 111 -1.68 -3.83 -9.32
CA ILE A 111 -3.14 -4.02 -9.21
C ILE A 111 -3.62 -5.17 -10.09
N ASP A 112 -2.82 -5.50 -11.10
CA ASP A 112 -2.94 -6.67 -11.95
C ASP A 112 -1.56 -6.98 -12.55
N GLN A 113 -1.52 -7.90 -13.52
CA GLN A 113 -0.27 -8.41 -14.10
C GLN A 113 0.49 -7.36 -14.93
N THR A 114 -0.21 -6.32 -15.41
CA THR A 114 0.30 -5.35 -16.40
C THR A 114 0.44 -3.94 -15.82
N HIS A 115 -0.30 -3.62 -14.76
CA HIS A 115 -0.34 -2.30 -14.14
C HIS A 115 0.38 -2.30 -12.79
N GLY A 116 1.64 -1.87 -12.82
CA GLY A 116 2.49 -1.66 -11.65
C GLY A 116 2.74 -0.19 -11.36
N PHE A 117 2.96 0.13 -10.09
CA PHE A 117 3.22 1.47 -9.59
C PHE A 117 4.39 1.47 -8.59
N LEU A 118 5.19 2.54 -8.62
CA LEU A 118 6.29 2.78 -7.68
C LEU A 118 6.31 4.26 -7.29
N VAL A 119 6.22 4.54 -6.00
CA VAL A 119 6.26 5.93 -5.50
C VAL A 119 7.70 6.43 -5.50
N ALA A 120 7.87 7.70 -5.87
CA ALA A 120 9.12 8.43 -5.70
C ALA A 120 8.87 9.80 -5.05
N SER A 121 9.57 10.06 -3.95
CA SER A 121 9.46 11.31 -3.19
C SER A 121 10.80 11.77 -2.64
N ASP A 122 11.01 13.07 -2.52
CA ASP A 122 12.11 13.67 -1.77
C ASP A 122 11.60 14.93 -1.04
N PRO A 123 12.43 15.60 -0.21
CA PRO A 123 12.03 16.84 0.45
C PRO A 123 11.97 18.09 -0.44
N GLN A 124 12.48 18.04 -1.67
CA GLN A 124 12.70 19.21 -2.54
C GLN A 124 11.65 19.38 -3.63
N HIS A 125 10.99 18.29 -4.04
CA HIS A 125 10.09 18.25 -5.17
C HIS A 125 8.78 17.55 -4.79
N ALA A 126 7.70 17.93 -5.47
CA ALA A 126 6.45 17.20 -5.42
C ALA A 126 6.67 15.72 -5.80
N PRO A 127 6.03 14.77 -5.12
CA PRO A 127 6.21 13.36 -5.40
C PRO A 127 5.62 12.99 -6.76
N VAL A 128 6.19 11.96 -7.38
CA VAL A 128 5.66 11.32 -8.60
C VAL A 128 5.37 9.86 -8.31
N ILE A 129 4.47 9.28 -9.12
CA ILE A 129 4.19 7.84 -9.10
C ILE A 129 4.60 7.30 -10.47
N TYR A 130 5.62 6.45 -10.50
CA TYR A 130 5.98 5.72 -11.71
C TYR A 130 4.90 4.68 -12.00
N ARG A 131 4.56 4.52 -13.28
CA ARG A 131 3.68 3.45 -13.77
C ARG A 131 4.39 2.62 -14.83
N THR A 132 4.07 1.33 -14.90
CA THR A 132 4.54 0.45 -15.97
C THR A 132 4.01 0.94 -17.33
N THR A 133 4.84 0.81 -18.36
CA THR A 133 4.47 1.11 -19.76
C THR A 133 4.69 -0.08 -20.68
N ASP A 134 4.90 -1.26 -20.10
CA ASP A 134 5.14 -2.49 -20.86
C ASP A 134 3.86 -2.91 -21.59
N GLU A 135 3.91 -2.93 -22.91
CA GLU A 135 2.79 -3.42 -23.72
C GLU A 135 2.89 -4.94 -23.90
N ARG A 136 1.78 -5.66 -23.64
CA ARG A 136 1.60 -7.10 -23.91
C ARG A 136 2.47 -8.07 -23.08
N ARG A 137 3.07 -7.62 -21.99
CA ARG A 137 3.86 -8.45 -21.06
C ARG A 137 3.51 -8.11 -19.62
N ALA A 138 3.95 -8.96 -18.70
CA ALA A 138 3.95 -8.64 -17.28
C ALA A 138 4.69 -7.30 -17.06
N GLY A 139 4.11 -6.43 -16.25
CA GLY A 139 4.66 -5.10 -16.00
C GLY A 139 5.96 -5.16 -15.22
N GLY A 140 6.77 -4.11 -15.32
CA GLY A 140 7.89 -3.86 -14.42
C GLY A 140 9.24 -3.67 -15.11
N GLN A 141 9.32 -3.81 -16.43
CA GLN A 141 10.55 -3.59 -17.19
C GLN A 141 10.70 -2.13 -17.61
N SER A 142 9.62 -1.51 -18.06
CA SER A 142 9.61 -0.11 -18.54
C SER A 142 8.66 0.73 -17.73
N TRP A 143 9.13 1.90 -17.28
CA TRP A 143 8.38 2.78 -16.41
C TRP A 143 8.34 4.21 -16.94
N SER A 144 7.27 4.93 -16.62
CA SER A 144 7.14 6.36 -16.87
C SER A 144 6.58 7.05 -15.64
N ALA A 145 7.14 8.20 -15.28
CA ALA A 145 6.63 8.99 -14.16
C ALA A 145 5.26 9.60 -14.50
N SER A 146 4.36 9.65 -13.53
CA SER A 146 3.19 10.51 -13.59
C SER A 146 3.59 11.99 -13.66
N GLN A 147 2.62 12.86 -13.97
CA GLN A 147 2.76 14.26 -13.57
C GLN A 147 3.02 14.36 -12.05
N PRO A 148 3.82 15.34 -11.59
CA PRO A 148 3.99 15.57 -10.16
C PRO A 148 2.63 15.79 -9.49
N LEU A 149 2.44 15.17 -8.33
CA LEU A 149 1.20 15.32 -7.58
C LEU A 149 1.06 16.79 -7.15
N ALA A 150 0.02 17.45 -7.66
CA ALA A 150 -0.30 18.81 -7.27
C ALA A 150 -0.75 18.86 -5.80
N ASP A 151 -0.46 19.96 -5.11
CA ASP A 151 -0.98 20.20 -3.78
C ASP A 151 -2.51 20.21 -3.79
N PRO A 152 -3.16 19.59 -2.80
CA PRO A 152 -4.61 19.63 -2.70
C PRO A 152 -5.07 21.04 -2.27
N PRO A 153 -6.33 21.44 -2.53
CA PRO A 153 -6.83 22.76 -2.16
C PRO A 153 -6.61 23.09 -0.67
N GLY A 154 -6.00 24.23 -0.39
CA GLY A 154 -5.70 24.69 0.98
C GLY A 154 -4.35 24.22 1.54
N VAL A 155 -3.57 23.47 0.76
CA VAL A 155 -2.21 23.04 1.11
C VAL A 155 -1.20 23.72 0.19
N ALA A 156 -0.03 24.05 0.73
CA ALA A 156 1.11 24.54 -0.03
C ALA A 156 2.38 23.87 0.50
N THR A 157 2.98 22.99 -0.29
CA THR A 157 4.29 22.41 -0.01
C THR A 157 5.40 23.32 -0.51
N THR A 158 6.56 23.30 0.15
CA THR A 158 7.71 24.12 -0.23
C THR A 158 8.98 23.27 -0.24
N PRO A 159 9.91 23.47 -1.20
CA PRO A 159 11.18 22.76 -1.22
C PRO A 159 11.92 22.86 0.12
N GLY A 160 12.38 21.72 0.63
CA GLY A 160 13.04 21.58 1.94
C GLY A 160 12.08 21.47 3.13
N GLY A 161 10.77 21.66 2.93
CA GLY A 161 9.73 21.46 3.94
C GLY A 161 9.12 20.05 3.93
N PRO A 162 8.17 19.76 4.83
CA PRO A 162 7.36 18.54 4.76
C PRO A 162 6.64 18.46 3.41
N GLN A 163 6.74 17.31 2.76
CA GLN A 163 6.15 17.05 1.45
C GLN A 163 4.95 16.11 1.57
N LEU A 164 4.14 16.04 0.51
CA LEU A 164 3.14 14.98 0.34
C LEU A 164 3.84 13.60 0.35
N GLN A 165 3.25 12.64 1.03
CA GLN A 165 3.77 11.27 1.13
C GLN A 165 2.72 10.27 0.60
N PRO A 166 2.81 9.87 -0.67
CA PRO A 166 1.90 8.87 -1.23
C PRO A 166 2.11 7.48 -0.63
N GLY A 167 1.01 6.79 -0.37
CA GLY A 167 0.95 5.38 -0.02
C GLY A 167 1.01 4.47 -1.25
N ARG A 168 0.53 3.23 -1.10
CA ARG A 168 0.43 2.28 -2.22
C ARG A 168 -0.78 2.60 -3.09
N VAL A 169 -0.64 2.47 -4.40
CA VAL A 169 -1.76 2.59 -5.34
C VAL A 169 -2.68 1.39 -5.20
N ARG A 170 -3.99 1.64 -5.23
CA ARG A 170 -5.06 0.63 -5.21
C ARG A 170 -5.92 0.79 -6.46
N GLY A 171 -6.19 -0.32 -7.14
CA GLY A 171 -7.02 -0.37 -8.34
C GLY A 171 -8.43 -0.89 -8.05
N PHE A 172 -9.42 -0.26 -8.67
CA PHE A 172 -10.84 -0.58 -8.58
C PHE A 172 -11.45 -0.45 -9.99
N GLY A 173 -11.28 -1.50 -10.80
CA GLY A 173 -11.58 -1.41 -12.24
C GLY A 173 -10.65 -0.40 -12.92
N SER A 174 -11.21 0.58 -13.63
CA SER A 174 -10.44 1.66 -14.27
C SER A 174 -10.07 2.81 -13.34
N VAL A 175 -10.55 2.79 -12.10
CA VAL A 175 -10.26 3.83 -11.11
C VAL A 175 -9.06 3.41 -10.28
N LEU A 176 -8.08 4.30 -10.17
CA LEU A 176 -6.96 4.15 -9.26
C LEU A 176 -7.11 5.16 -8.12
N LEU A 177 -6.87 4.71 -6.90
CA LEU A 177 -6.82 5.54 -5.70
C LEU A 177 -5.48 5.38 -5.00
N VAL A 178 -4.96 6.46 -4.45
CA VAL A 178 -3.77 6.43 -3.58
C VAL A 178 -4.03 7.30 -2.35
N PRO A 179 -3.93 6.76 -1.13
CA PRO A 179 -3.92 7.58 0.07
C PRO A 179 -2.61 8.38 0.12
N VAL A 180 -2.70 9.66 0.47
CA VAL A 180 -1.56 10.58 0.50
C VAL A 180 -1.57 11.30 1.84
N SER A 181 -0.52 11.12 2.64
CA SER A 181 -0.34 11.91 3.85
C SER A 181 0.14 13.31 3.48
N GLY A 182 -0.48 14.32 4.07
CA GLY A 182 -0.16 15.73 3.89
C GLY A 182 1.17 16.16 4.51
N PRO A 183 1.61 17.39 4.23
CA PRO A 183 2.75 17.97 4.92
C PRO A 183 2.47 18.08 6.42
N GLY A 184 3.28 17.43 7.25
CA GLY A 184 3.11 17.36 8.70
C GLY A 184 3.93 16.23 9.32
N ALA A 185 3.90 16.11 10.65
CA ALA A 185 4.62 15.07 11.37
C ALA A 185 3.67 14.01 11.95
N GLY A 186 3.91 12.75 11.59
CA GLY A 186 3.29 11.58 12.21
C GLY A 186 1.79 11.46 11.98
N VAL A 187 1.08 10.88 12.97
CA VAL A 187 -0.35 10.59 12.93
C VAL A 187 -1.24 11.82 12.77
N ASN A 188 -0.71 13.02 13.02
CA ASN A 188 -1.47 14.27 12.90
C ASN A 188 -1.48 14.85 11.48
N ALA A 189 -0.73 14.25 10.53
CA ALA A 189 -0.75 14.68 9.15
C ALA A 189 -2.13 14.39 8.54
N ALA A 190 -2.75 15.42 7.94
CA ALA A 190 -4.00 15.26 7.22
C ALA A 190 -3.86 14.17 6.16
N GLN A 191 -4.82 13.25 6.09
CA GLN A 191 -4.87 12.24 5.05
C GLN A 191 -5.71 12.76 3.88
N TYR A 192 -5.21 12.57 2.66
CA TYR A 192 -5.90 12.86 1.42
C TYR A 192 -6.05 11.58 0.60
N VAL A 193 -6.96 11.58 -0.37
CA VAL A 193 -7.03 10.54 -1.39
C VAL A 193 -6.85 11.20 -2.75
N TYR A 194 -5.94 10.66 -3.55
CA TYR A 194 -5.76 11.06 -4.94
C TYR A 194 -6.34 10.00 -5.85
N ARG A 195 -6.89 10.44 -6.98
CA ARG A 195 -7.58 9.60 -7.95
C ARG A 195 -6.97 9.77 -9.34
N SER A 196 -6.88 8.65 -10.06
CA SER A 196 -6.55 8.61 -11.49
C SER A 196 -7.56 7.75 -12.24
N THR A 197 -7.81 8.12 -13.51
CA THR A 197 -8.60 7.35 -14.49
C THR A 197 -7.89 7.20 -15.83
N ASP A 198 -6.62 7.57 -15.89
CA ASP A 198 -5.78 7.54 -17.09
C ASP A 198 -4.60 6.57 -16.92
N GLY A 199 -4.81 5.51 -16.13
CA GLY A 199 -3.78 4.51 -15.83
C GLY A 199 -2.64 5.03 -14.96
N GLY A 200 -2.85 6.12 -14.22
CA GLY A 200 -1.86 6.71 -13.32
C GLY A 200 -0.93 7.72 -13.99
N ALA A 201 -1.24 8.16 -15.22
CA ALA A 201 -0.46 9.20 -15.89
C ALA A 201 -0.63 10.56 -15.19
N SER A 202 -1.81 10.84 -14.65
CA SER A 202 -2.08 12.01 -13.81
C SER A 202 -2.96 11.65 -12.62
N TRP A 203 -2.84 12.45 -11.55
CA TRP A 203 -3.56 12.26 -10.29
C TRP A 203 -4.17 13.58 -9.85
N SER A 204 -5.41 13.55 -9.37
CA SER A 204 -6.08 14.70 -8.77
C SER A 204 -6.57 14.36 -7.37
N ALA A 205 -6.48 15.32 -6.45
CA ALA A 205 -7.04 15.17 -5.12
C ALA A 205 -8.56 15.01 -5.20
N VAL A 206 -9.11 14.03 -4.48
CA VAL A 206 -10.56 13.88 -4.34
C VAL A 206 -11.09 15.02 -3.49
N LEU A 207 -12.23 15.60 -3.88
CA LEU A 207 -12.82 16.75 -3.21
C LEU A 207 -14.15 16.37 -2.51
N ASP A 208 -14.41 17.04 -1.39
CA ASP A 208 -15.70 16.97 -0.67
C ASP A 208 -16.80 17.75 -1.41
N ARG A 209 -18.03 17.74 -0.87
CA ARG A 209 -19.18 18.46 -1.48
C ARG A 209 -19.00 19.99 -1.51
N GLN A 210 -18.07 20.52 -0.74
CA GLN A 210 -17.75 21.94 -0.65
C GLN A 210 -16.55 22.32 -1.53
N GLY A 211 -16.00 21.37 -2.30
CA GLY A 211 -14.85 21.61 -3.17
C GLY A 211 -13.51 21.70 -2.42
N ARG A 212 -13.46 21.28 -1.15
CA ARG A 212 -12.22 21.16 -0.37
C ARG A 212 -11.63 19.78 -0.57
N ALA A 213 -10.34 19.61 -0.29
CA ALA A 213 -9.74 18.28 -0.30
C ALA A 213 -10.49 17.33 0.66
N ALA A 214 -10.93 16.18 0.16
CA ALA A 214 -11.61 15.18 0.97
C ALA A 214 -10.61 14.57 1.95
N THR A 215 -10.80 14.85 3.24
CA THR A 215 -10.00 14.29 4.32
C THR A 215 -10.83 13.27 5.10
N PRO A 216 -10.33 12.05 5.34
CA PRO A 216 -10.96 11.14 6.28
C PRO A 216 -11.11 11.83 7.65
N PRO A 217 -12.28 11.69 8.31
CA PRO A 217 -12.49 12.24 9.63
C PRO A 217 -11.59 11.52 10.63
N ASN A 218 -11.13 12.26 11.64
CA ASN A 218 -10.28 11.82 12.74
C ASN A 218 -8.84 11.46 12.29
N SER A 219 -7.90 12.38 12.52
CA SER A 219 -6.47 12.18 12.24
C SER A 219 -5.87 10.99 12.98
N ASP A 220 -6.46 10.61 14.11
CA ASP A 220 -5.93 9.57 14.99
C ASP A 220 -6.36 8.15 14.56
N GLY A 221 -7.20 8.02 13.53
CA GLY A 221 -7.71 6.75 13.01
C GLY A 221 -6.85 6.13 11.91
N PHE A 222 -7.16 4.88 11.58
CA PHE A 222 -6.55 4.15 10.48
C PHE A 222 -7.44 4.19 9.25
N PHE A 223 -6.87 4.58 8.11
CA PHE A 223 -7.60 4.73 6.87
C PHE A 223 -7.49 3.48 5.99
N ALA A 224 -8.62 3.01 5.46
CA ALA A 224 -8.66 1.87 4.55
C ALA A 224 -9.57 2.15 3.35
N LEU A 225 -9.05 1.89 2.15
CA LEU A 225 -9.83 1.87 0.91
C LEU A 225 -10.45 0.48 0.74
N VAL A 226 -11.79 0.38 0.77
CA VAL A 226 -12.51 -0.89 0.58
C VAL A 226 -12.92 -1.05 -0.88
N THR A 227 -13.50 0.01 -1.47
CA THR A 227 -13.78 0.12 -2.91
C THR A 227 -13.38 1.51 -3.42
N ASP A 228 -13.65 1.82 -4.69
CA ASP A 228 -13.51 3.17 -5.25
C ASP A 228 -14.41 4.21 -4.57
N MET A 229 -15.53 3.76 -4.00
CA MET A 229 -16.54 4.61 -3.36
C MET A 229 -16.64 4.41 -1.84
N ARG A 230 -16.26 3.24 -1.33
CA ARG A 230 -16.41 2.86 0.08
C ARG A 230 -15.06 2.87 0.81
N TRP A 231 -14.90 3.74 1.81
CA TRP A 231 -13.67 3.83 2.62
C TRP A 231 -14.01 3.85 4.10
N LEU A 232 -13.06 3.41 4.93
CA LEU A 232 -13.20 3.35 6.39
C LEU A 232 -12.14 4.23 7.06
N SER A 233 -12.55 4.92 8.12
CA SER A 233 -11.67 5.53 9.13
C SER A 233 -11.94 4.81 10.45
N ILE A 234 -11.03 3.92 10.85
CA ILE A 234 -11.14 3.07 12.03
C ILE A 234 -10.47 3.76 13.21
N VAL A 235 -11.21 4.09 14.28
CA VAL A 235 -10.73 4.91 15.40
C VAL A 235 -10.75 4.14 16.72
N LEU A 236 -9.68 4.23 17.52
CA LEU A 236 -9.56 3.52 18.80
C LEU A 236 -9.04 4.44 19.94
N PRO A 237 -9.79 4.60 21.06
CA PRO A 237 -11.23 4.37 21.20
C PRO A 237 -12.01 5.51 20.52
N GLY A 238 -13.02 5.20 19.72
CA GLY A 238 -13.88 6.25 19.16
C GLY A 238 -14.86 5.75 18.11
N PRO A 239 -15.77 6.62 17.64
CA PRO A 239 -16.70 6.28 16.58
C PRO A 239 -15.96 6.24 15.25
N SER A 240 -15.62 5.03 14.80
CA SER A 240 -15.20 4.79 13.42
C SER A 240 -16.22 5.37 12.44
N GLN A 241 -15.75 5.76 11.26
CA GLN A 241 -16.57 6.39 10.23
C GLN A 241 -16.40 5.67 8.90
N GLU A 242 -17.43 5.74 8.08
CA GLU A 242 -17.45 5.22 6.73
C GLU A 242 -17.91 6.31 5.77
N THR A 243 -17.34 6.27 4.57
CA THR A 243 -17.90 6.95 3.41
C THR A 243 -18.34 5.88 2.41
N THR A 244 -19.45 6.14 1.72
CA THR A 244 -19.91 5.34 0.57
C THR A 244 -20.04 6.19 -0.70
N ASP A 245 -19.52 7.42 -0.67
CA ASP A 245 -19.57 8.38 -1.77
C ASP A 245 -18.18 8.96 -2.11
N ALA A 246 -17.14 8.14 -1.97
CA ALA A 246 -15.73 8.48 -2.23
C ALA A 246 -15.24 9.68 -1.40
N GLY A 247 -15.53 9.68 -0.10
CA GLY A 247 -15.04 10.68 0.85
C GLY A 247 -15.77 12.02 0.83
N LYS A 248 -16.85 12.14 0.04
CA LYS A 248 -17.63 13.39 -0.03
C LYS A 248 -18.44 13.63 1.23
N THR A 249 -18.96 12.57 1.84
CA THR A 249 -19.61 12.57 3.15
C THR A 249 -19.24 11.33 3.94
N TRP A 250 -19.34 11.46 5.27
CA TRP A 250 -19.00 10.42 6.22
C TRP A 250 -20.14 10.23 7.21
N HIS A 251 -20.39 8.99 7.60
CA HIS A 251 -21.34 8.59 8.63
C HIS A 251 -20.71 7.58 9.59
N SER A 252 -21.29 7.43 10.77
CA SER A 252 -20.74 6.54 11.78
C SER A 252 -20.80 5.09 11.33
N TYR A 253 -19.72 4.36 11.60
CA TYR A 253 -19.54 2.96 11.25
C TYR A 253 -19.18 2.16 12.50
N GLN A 254 -19.84 1.02 12.70
CA GLN A 254 -19.57 0.14 13.84
C GLN A 254 -18.57 -0.94 13.42
N THR A 255 -17.53 -1.11 14.22
CA THR A 255 -16.50 -2.13 14.05
C THR A 255 -16.06 -2.63 15.41
N ASP A 256 -15.84 -3.93 15.55
CA ASP A 256 -15.24 -4.52 16.74
C ASP A 256 -13.70 -4.56 16.71
N TYR A 257 -13.10 -3.94 15.67
CA TYR A 257 -11.65 -3.88 15.54
C TYR A 257 -11.02 -3.39 16.83
N SER A 258 -10.01 -4.11 17.31
CA SER A 258 -9.31 -3.76 18.54
C SER A 258 -7.84 -4.15 18.46
N GLN A 259 -6.97 -3.41 19.15
CA GLN A 259 -5.55 -3.73 19.26
C GLN A 259 -4.99 -3.32 20.62
N ALA A 260 -3.99 -4.08 21.10
CA ALA A 260 -3.46 -3.93 22.45
C ALA A 260 -2.55 -2.70 22.65
N ALA A 261 -2.00 -2.11 21.59
CA ALA A 261 -1.10 -0.96 21.64
C ALA A 261 -1.37 -0.01 20.47
N PRO A 262 -1.09 1.31 20.59
CA PRO A 262 -1.30 2.30 19.54
C PRO A 262 -0.21 2.22 18.45
N VAL A 263 0.05 1.02 17.92
CA VAL A 263 0.87 0.85 16.72
C VAL A 263 -0.05 0.95 15.52
N ALA A 264 0.24 1.83 14.57
CA ALA A 264 -0.57 1.94 13.37
C ALA A 264 -0.57 0.59 12.60
N PRO A 265 -1.73 -0.05 12.43
CA PRO A 265 -1.88 -1.20 11.56
C PRO A 265 -1.78 -0.76 10.10
N ASP A 266 -1.29 -1.66 9.27
CA ASP A 266 -1.61 -1.62 7.85
C ASP A 266 -2.95 -2.34 7.66
N VAL A 267 -3.94 -1.65 7.08
CA VAL A 267 -5.28 -2.18 6.84
C VAL A 267 -5.54 -2.20 5.35
N LEU A 268 -5.86 -3.37 4.83
CA LEU A 268 -6.09 -3.55 3.39
C LEU A 268 -7.24 -4.51 3.15
N PHE A 269 -8.02 -4.22 2.11
CA PHE A 269 -9.13 -5.07 1.68
C PHE A 269 -8.75 -5.80 0.40
N ALA A 270 -9.01 -7.10 0.33
CA ALA A 270 -8.84 -7.88 -0.90
C ALA A 270 -10.04 -7.69 -1.85
N ASP A 271 -11.23 -7.55 -1.26
CA ASP A 271 -12.46 -7.15 -1.93
C ASP A 271 -13.37 -6.37 -0.97
N ALA A 272 -14.62 -6.13 -1.35
CA ALA A 272 -15.56 -5.36 -0.53
C ALA A 272 -15.90 -5.98 0.85
N SER A 273 -15.60 -7.27 1.04
CA SER A 273 -15.95 -8.07 2.22
C SER A 273 -14.72 -8.59 2.98
N VAL A 274 -13.68 -9.03 2.29
CA VAL A 274 -12.51 -9.65 2.89
C VAL A 274 -11.41 -8.60 3.07
N GLY A 275 -10.94 -8.44 4.30
CA GLY A 275 -9.87 -7.52 4.64
C GLY A 275 -8.97 -8.04 5.75
N TYR A 276 -7.79 -7.43 5.85
CA TYR A 276 -6.74 -7.81 6.78
C TYR A 276 -6.15 -6.57 7.45
N ALA A 277 -5.75 -6.71 8.71
CA ALA A 277 -5.10 -5.67 9.48
C ALA A 277 -3.89 -6.26 10.24
N THR A 278 -2.74 -5.61 10.14
CA THR A 278 -1.54 -6.03 10.90
C THR A 278 -1.56 -5.44 12.31
N VAL A 279 -1.27 -6.23 13.35
CA VAL A 279 -1.30 -5.75 14.75
C VAL A 279 -0.11 -6.30 15.51
N ARG A 280 0.93 -5.49 15.78
CA ARG A 280 2.18 -5.82 16.52
C ARG A 280 2.43 -7.33 16.77
N GLY A 281 2.79 -8.07 15.72
CA GLY A 281 3.06 -9.52 15.80
C GLY A 281 1.86 -10.45 15.61
N SER A 282 0.70 -9.93 15.22
CA SER A 282 -0.54 -10.63 14.90
C SER A 282 -1.17 -10.08 13.61
N ILE A 283 -2.07 -10.84 13.01
CA ILE A 283 -2.88 -10.41 11.86
C ILE A 283 -4.33 -10.66 12.22
N GLN A 284 -5.20 -9.68 11.97
CA GLN A 284 -6.64 -9.83 12.06
C GLN A 284 -7.25 -9.85 10.67
N ARG A 285 -8.35 -10.58 10.52
CA ARG A 285 -9.13 -10.70 9.30
C ARG A 285 -10.58 -10.30 9.55
N THR A 286 -11.18 -9.65 8.57
CA THR A 286 -12.63 -9.47 8.44
C THR A 286 -13.14 -10.21 7.20
N LEU A 287 -14.36 -10.72 7.25
CA LEU A 287 -15.08 -11.35 6.13
C LEU A 287 -16.40 -10.63 5.81
N ASP A 288 -16.66 -9.50 6.45
CA ASP A 288 -17.90 -8.71 6.35
C ASP A 288 -17.63 -7.21 6.18
N GLY A 289 -16.51 -6.88 5.55
CA GLY A 289 -16.22 -5.53 5.13
C GLY A 289 -15.75 -4.63 6.28
N GLY A 290 -15.19 -5.21 7.34
CA GLY A 290 -14.59 -4.51 8.47
C GLY A 290 -15.50 -4.37 9.68
N ALA A 291 -16.67 -5.02 9.71
CA ALA A 291 -17.59 -4.94 10.85
C ALA A 291 -17.11 -5.83 11.99
N HIS A 292 -16.74 -7.07 11.68
CA HIS A 292 -16.18 -8.02 12.63
C HIS A 292 -14.77 -8.48 12.24
N TRP A 293 -13.88 -8.52 13.22
CA TRP A 293 -12.48 -8.89 13.07
C TRP A 293 -12.11 -10.08 13.94
N THR A 294 -11.34 -11.01 13.38
CA THR A 294 -10.86 -12.20 14.07
C THR A 294 -9.36 -12.32 13.89
N THR A 295 -8.63 -12.54 14.98
CA THR A 295 -7.20 -12.87 14.92
C THR A 295 -7.00 -14.21 14.21
N ILE A 296 -6.19 -14.22 13.18
CA ILE A 296 -5.81 -15.42 12.43
C ILE A 296 -4.40 -15.89 12.82
N LYS A 297 -4.07 -17.12 12.45
CA LYS A 297 -2.73 -17.67 12.70
C LYS A 297 -1.67 -16.79 12.04
N THR A 298 -0.61 -16.47 12.78
CA THR A 298 0.52 -15.71 12.24
C THR A 298 1.49 -16.63 11.50
N PRO A 299 1.98 -16.23 10.31
CA PRO A 299 2.98 -17.02 9.61
C PRO A 299 4.25 -17.22 10.45
N GLY A 300 4.83 -18.41 10.40
CA GLY A 300 6.07 -18.73 11.14
C GLY A 300 5.91 -19.00 12.63
N THR A 301 4.68 -19.22 13.11
CA THR A 301 4.35 -19.62 14.50
C THR A 301 3.67 -20.99 14.61
#